data_AF-A0A9Q4ESB2-F1
#
_entry.id   AF-A0A9Q4ESB2-F1
#
_cell.length_a   1.000
_cell.length_b   1.000
_cell.length_c   1.000
_cell.angle_alpha   90.00
_cell.angle_beta   90.00
_cell.angle_gamma   90.00
#
_symmetry.space_group_name_H-M   'P 1'
#
loop_
_entity.id
_entity.type
_entity.pdbx_description
1 polymer ?
#
loop_
_entity_poly.entity_id
_entity_poly.type
_entity_poly.pdbx_seq_one_letter_code
_entity_poly.pdbx_strand_id
1 'polypeptide(L)'
;MEQDNTLVEKLKLLDEGLRKELNQYKDIKEIIEGNDYVQILTEITPIVKFAKGVYDFSQEIKFSWFLKGFREEEKPLESQIQKLRKYISNRHRAEFIANTINGVLSANSSESCLIIGTILNSTLKQDSDISHEKLVCINALTSLFNHDINNLEKISDYVFKSRGSDAKSIIHEDVWSCCDNDEAGASSLYLTLDKCVSFQIVSREYETRTDSSIDVEFESVDVDTALDDYYVITSAGSLLFDYIKRIKSYYL
;
A
#
# COMPACT_ATOMS: atom_id res chain seq x y z
N MET A 1 21.01 -22.43 5.85
CA MET A 1 21.46 -22.23 4.45
C MET A 1 20.75 -23.12 3.42
N GLU A 2 19.91 -24.09 3.80
CA GLU A 2 19.24 -25.00 2.83
C GLU A 2 17.78 -24.60 2.50
N GLN A 3 17.18 -23.66 3.25
CA GLN A 3 15.79 -23.22 3.06
C GLN A 3 15.61 -22.08 2.04
N ASP A 4 16.67 -21.34 1.69
CA ASP A 4 16.58 -20.22 0.72
C ASP A 4 16.53 -20.67 -0.75
N ASN A 5 17.23 -21.75 -1.11
CA ASN A 5 17.27 -22.23 -2.51
C ASN A 5 15.92 -22.78 -3.01
N THR A 6 15.10 -23.34 -2.12
CA THR A 6 13.77 -23.87 -2.48
C THR A 6 12.72 -22.77 -2.65
N LEU A 7 12.91 -21.59 -2.05
CA LEU A 7 12.02 -20.45 -2.26
C LEU A 7 12.27 -19.84 -3.64
N VAL A 8 13.54 -19.67 -4.02
CA VAL A 8 13.98 -19.09 -5.30
C VAL A 8 13.54 -19.96 -6.49
N GLU A 9 13.64 -21.29 -6.39
CA GLU A 9 13.12 -22.18 -7.44
C GLU A 9 11.59 -22.12 -7.56
N LYS A 10 10.86 -22.07 -6.43
CA LYS A 10 9.40 -21.94 -6.43
C LYS A 10 8.94 -20.58 -6.96
N LEU A 11 9.70 -19.53 -6.71
CA LEU A 11 9.49 -18.18 -7.24
C LEU A 11 9.70 -18.14 -8.76
N LYS A 12 10.74 -18.80 -9.28
CA LYS A 12 10.99 -18.93 -10.72
C LYS A 12 9.88 -19.71 -11.44
N LEU A 13 9.41 -20.80 -10.85
CA LEU A 13 8.28 -21.57 -11.40
C LEU A 13 6.96 -20.79 -11.39
N LEU A 14 6.75 -19.94 -10.38
CA LEU A 14 5.59 -19.05 -10.31
C LEU A 14 5.68 -17.95 -11.38
N ASP A 15 6.86 -17.35 -11.56
CA ASP A 15 7.13 -16.36 -12.61
C ASP A 15 6.96 -16.96 -14.01
N GLU A 16 7.50 -18.15 -14.27
CA GLU A 16 7.33 -18.85 -15.55
C GLU A 16 5.87 -19.26 -15.82
N GLY A 17 5.15 -19.73 -14.80
CA GLY A 17 3.72 -20.08 -14.91
C GLY A 17 2.84 -18.88 -15.22
N LEU A 18 3.03 -17.77 -14.50
CA LEU A 18 2.31 -16.52 -14.74
C LEU A 18 2.67 -15.90 -16.08
N ARG A 19 3.96 -15.90 -16.47
CA ARG A 19 4.38 -15.43 -17.80
C ARG A 19 3.76 -16.25 -18.92
N LYS A 20 3.63 -17.56 -18.76
CA LYS A 20 3.05 -18.44 -19.79
C LYS A 20 1.54 -18.25 -19.94
N GLU A 21 0.83 -17.91 -18.86
CA GLU A 21 -0.59 -17.54 -18.88
C GLU A 21 -0.79 -16.10 -19.41
N LEU A 22 0.08 -15.16 -19.05
CA LEU A 22 0.06 -13.77 -19.55
C LEU A 22 0.43 -13.67 -21.04
N ASN A 23 1.37 -14.51 -21.52
CA ASN A 23 1.76 -14.59 -22.93
C ASN A 23 0.65 -15.14 -23.85
N GLN A 24 -0.46 -15.65 -23.30
CA GLN A 24 -1.64 -16.00 -24.09
C GLN A 24 -2.42 -14.75 -24.55
N TYR A 25 -2.15 -13.59 -23.95
CA TYR A 25 -2.67 -12.28 -24.35
C TYR A 25 -1.64 -11.58 -25.25
N LYS A 26 -1.50 -12.05 -26.50
CA LYS A 26 -0.51 -11.56 -27.48
C LYS A 26 -0.62 -10.06 -27.80
N ASP A 27 -1.77 -9.45 -27.57
CA ASP A 27 -2.07 -8.07 -27.97
C ASP A 27 -1.36 -7.01 -27.10
N ILE A 28 -0.79 -7.38 -25.95
CA ILE A 28 0.00 -6.46 -25.10
C ILE A 28 1.45 -6.35 -25.60
N LYS A 29 1.94 -7.37 -26.33
CA LYS A 29 3.32 -7.44 -26.80
C LYS A 29 3.59 -6.48 -27.96
N GLU A 30 2.60 -6.28 -28.83
CA GLU A 30 2.69 -5.35 -29.96
C GLU A 30 2.77 -3.88 -29.54
N ILE A 31 2.23 -3.54 -28.36
CA ILE A 31 2.31 -2.17 -27.80
C ILE A 31 3.73 -1.86 -27.28
N ILE A 32 4.50 -2.88 -26.90
CA ILE A 32 5.84 -2.75 -26.31
C ILE A 32 6.94 -2.82 -27.39
N GLU A 33 6.73 -3.59 -28.47
CA GLU A 33 7.72 -3.79 -29.54
C GLU A 33 7.87 -2.60 -30.51
N GLY A 34 7.02 -1.57 -30.40
CA GLY A 34 7.01 -0.40 -31.29
C GLY A 34 7.87 0.79 -30.85
N ASN A 35 8.75 0.66 -29.84
CA ASN A 35 9.52 1.80 -29.33
C ASN A 35 11.01 1.66 -29.67
N ASP A 36 11.55 2.64 -30.41
CA ASP A 36 12.87 2.74 -31.04
C ASP A 36 14.11 2.63 -30.11
N TYR A 37 13.96 2.13 -28.88
CA TYR A 37 15.01 1.98 -27.89
C TYR A 37 15.90 0.73 -28.07
N VAL A 38 15.56 -0.15 -29.02
CA VAL A 38 16.24 -1.46 -29.22
C VAL A 38 17.65 -1.32 -29.80
N GLN A 39 18.01 -0.18 -30.42
CA GLN A 39 19.34 0.02 -31.01
C GLN A 39 20.45 0.46 -30.03
N ILE A 40 20.14 0.77 -28.77
CA ILE A 40 21.16 1.21 -27.77
C ILE A 40 21.75 0.02 -26.98
N LEU A 41 21.22 -1.20 -27.15
CA LEU A 41 21.57 -2.38 -26.35
C LEU A 41 22.87 -3.10 -26.74
N THR A 42 23.57 -2.70 -27.80
CA THR A 42 24.75 -3.43 -28.28
C THR A 42 26.04 -3.18 -27.49
N GLU A 43 26.08 -2.21 -26.56
CA GLU A 43 27.23 -2.01 -25.65
C GLU A 43 26.78 -1.68 -24.22
N ILE A 44 26.29 -2.68 -23.49
CA ILE A 44 25.89 -2.52 -22.08
C ILE A 44 27.14 -2.34 -21.20
N THR A 45 27.42 -1.10 -20.82
CA THR A 45 28.51 -0.72 -19.90
C THR A 45 28.35 -1.39 -18.52
N PRO A 46 29.45 -1.60 -17.75
CA PRO A 46 29.39 -2.23 -16.42
C PRO A 46 28.42 -1.57 -15.43
N ILE A 47 28.21 -0.25 -15.56
CA ILE A 47 27.27 0.53 -14.74
C ILE A 47 25.82 0.11 -15.02
N VAL A 48 25.46 -0.10 -16.28
CA VAL A 48 24.10 -0.58 -16.64
C VAL A 48 23.87 -2.01 -16.16
N LYS A 49 24.89 -2.88 -16.21
CA LYS A 49 24.81 -4.23 -15.63
C LYS A 49 24.63 -4.20 -14.11
N PHE A 50 25.37 -3.33 -13.42
CA PHE A 50 25.22 -3.13 -11.97
C PHE A 50 23.84 -2.59 -11.61
N ALA A 51 23.37 -1.54 -12.30
CA ALA A 51 22.04 -0.98 -12.08
C ALA A 51 20.93 -2.00 -12.29
N LYS A 52 21.04 -2.83 -13.34
CA LYS A 52 20.12 -3.96 -13.57
C LYS A 52 20.16 -4.97 -12.42
N GLY A 53 21.35 -5.34 -11.93
CA GLY A 53 21.50 -6.25 -10.79
C GLY A 53 20.86 -5.72 -9.50
N VAL A 54 21.01 -4.41 -9.21
CA VAL A 54 20.36 -3.75 -8.06
C VAL A 54 18.84 -3.74 -8.22
N TYR A 55 18.35 -3.45 -9.43
CA TYR A 55 16.92 -3.49 -9.74
C TYR A 55 16.35 -4.89 -9.54
N ASP A 56 16.94 -5.91 -10.18
CA ASP A 56 16.49 -7.30 -10.09
C ASP A 56 16.47 -7.78 -8.64
N PHE A 57 17.51 -7.47 -7.86
CA PHE A 57 17.57 -7.79 -6.42
C PHE A 57 16.48 -7.09 -5.61
N SER A 58 16.20 -5.80 -5.88
CA SER A 58 15.10 -5.08 -5.23
C SER A 58 13.75 -5.72 -5.53
N GLN A 59 13.53 -6.18 -6.76
CA GLN A 59 12.32 -6.89 -7.16
C GLN A 59 12.16 -8.22 -6.44
N GLU A 60 13.23 -9.00 -6.32
CA GLU A 60 13.24 -10.26 -5.59
C GLU A 60 12.85 -10.07 -4.12
N ILE A 61 13.38 -9.03 -3.46
CA ILE A 61 13.00 -8.69 -2.07
C ILE A 61 11.51 -8.39 -1.99
N LYS A 62 11.00 -7.48 -2.82
CA LYS A 62 9.58 -7.06 -2.78
C LYS A 62 8.64 -8.23 -3.03
N PHE A 63 8.97 -9.05 -4.03
CA PHE A 63 8.17 -10.22 -4.35
C PHE A 63 8.23 -11.30 -3.26
N SER A 64 9.37 -11.47 -2.60
CA SER A 64 9.52 -12.36 -1.44
C SER A 64 8.63 -11.92 -0.26
N TRP A 65 8.62 -10.63 0.07
CA TRP A 65 7.74 -10.08 1.12
C TRP A 65 6.26 -10.23 0.74
N PHE A 66 5.91 -9.97 -0.52
CA PHE A 66 4.58 -10.25 -1.03
C PHE A 66 4.20 -11.73 -0.85
N LEU A 67 5.07 -12.67 -1.22
CA LEU A 67 4.81 -14.09 -1.01
C LEU A 67 4.66 -14.46 0.47
N LYS A 68 5.41 -13.82 1.37
CA LYS A 68 5.28 -14.02 2.83
C LYS A 68 3.88 -13.68 3.31
N GLY A 69 3.29 -12.59 2.83
CA GLY A 69 1.94 -12.15 3.22
C GLY A 69 0.84 -12.90 2.47
N PHE A 70 1.15 -13.30 1.23
CA PHE A 70 0.28 -14.16 0.46
C PHE A 70 0.12 -15.53 1.13
N ARG A 71 1.17 -16.06 1.79
CA ARG A 71 1.11 -17.32 2.54
C ARG A 71 0.41 -17.16 3.88
N GLU A 72 -0.65 -17.95 4.10
CA GLU A 72 -1.16 -18.22 5.45
C GLU A 72 -0.23 -19.25 6.09
N GLU A 73 0.21 -19.03 7.33
CA GLU A 73 1.22 -19.81 8.08
C GLU A 73 1.47 -21.27 7.62
N GLU A 74 2.76 -21.62 7.47
CA GLU A 74 3.37 -22.94 7.18
C GLU A 74 2.84 -23.81 6.02
N LYS A 75 1.70 -23.50 5.39
CA LYS A 75 1.15 -24.33 4.30
C LYS A 75 1.86 -24.06 2.96
N PRO A 76 2.09 -25.10 2.13
CA PRO A 76 2.77 -24.95 0.87
C PRO A 76 1.98 -24.06 -0.09
N LEU A 77 2.71 -23.09 -0.67
CA LEU A 77 2.30 -22.13 -1.70
C LEU A 77 1.43 -22.76 -2.81
N GLU A 78 1.65 -24.04 -3.13
CA GLU A 78 0.95 -24.78 -4.18
C GLU A 78 -0.59 -24.73 -4.05
N SER A 79 -1.13 -24.87 -2.84
CA SER A 79 -2.57 -24.81 -2.62
C SER A 79 -3.16 -23.41 -2.90
N GLN A 80 -2.38 -22.36 -2.66
CA GLN A 80 -2.76 -20.98 -2.94
C GLN A 80 -2.57 -20.62 -4.40
N ILE A 81 -1.56 -21.18 -5.06
CA ILE A 81 -1.39 -21.09 -6.53
C ILE A 81 -2.59 -21.72 -7.24
N GLN A 82 -3.08 -22.87 -6.78
CA GLN A 82 -4.28 -23.48 -7.36
C GLN A 82 -5.53 -22.59 -7.18
N LYS A 83 -5.70 -21.97 -6.01
CA LYS A 83 -6.77 -20.98 -5.79
C LYS A 83 -6.63 -19.77 -6.72
N LEU A 84 -5.41 -19.26 -6.88
CA LEU A 84 -5.13 -18.16 -7.79
C LEU A 84 -5.46 -18.52 -9.24
N ARG A 85 -5.04 -19.69 -9.71
CA ARG A 85 -5.37 -20.22 -11.06
C ARG A 85 -6.88 -20.31 -11.30
N LYS A 86 -7.63 -20.81 -10.32
CA LYS A 86 -9.10 -20.83 -10.41
C LYS A 86 -9.66 -19.40 -10.48
N TYR A 87 -9.15 -18.50 -9.65
CA TYR A 87 -9.62 -17.11 -9.56
C TYR A 87 -9.41 -16.31 -10.85
N ILE A 88 -8.26 -16.47 -11.52
CA ILE A 88 -7.93 -15.75 -12.77
C ILE A 88 -8.58 -16.33 -14.03
N SER A 89 -9.43 -17.36 -13.90
CA SER A 89 -10.20 -17.87 -15.04
C SER A 89 -11.15 -16.82 -15.65
N ASN A 90 -11.42 -15.74 -14.92
CA ASN A 90 -12.14 -14.56 -15.39
C ASN A 90 -11.15 -13.46 -15.82
N ARG A 91 -11.37 -12.86 -17.00
CA ARG A 91 -10.51 -11.80 -17.57
C ARG A 91 -10.27 -10.62 -16.62
N HIS A 92 -11.30 -10.10 -15.96
CA HIS A 92 -11.16 -8.97 -15.03
C HIS A 92 -10.35 -9.35 -13.79
N ARG A 93 -10.52 -10.57 -13.30
CA ARG A 93 -9.73 -11.10 -12.18
C ARG A 93 -8.28 -11.32 -12.61
N ALA A 94 -8.02 -11.81 -13.82
CA ALA A 94 -6.67 -11.95 -14.37
C ALA A 94 -5.95 -10.59 -14.50
N GLU A 95 -6.63 -9.60 -15.06
CA GLU A 95 -6.11 -8.23 -15.20
C GLU A 95 -5.81 -7.60 -13.84
N PHE A 96 -6.72 -7.76 -12.87
CA PHE A 96 -6.49 -7.30 -11.50
C PHE A 96 -5.24 -7.94 -10.87
N ILE A 97 -5.07 -9.26 -11.00
CA ILE A 97 -3.89 -9.96 -10.48
C ILE A 97 -2.61 -9.46 -11.16
N ALA A 98 -2.62 -9.30 -12.50
CA ALA A 98 -1.48 -8.78 -13.24
C ALA A 98 -1.09 -7.37 -12.77
N ASN A 99 -2.07 -6.47 -12.64
CA ASN A 99 -1.86 -5.11 -12.15
C ASN A 99 -1.35 -5.09 -10.71
N THR A 100 -1.86 -5.98 -9.85
CA THR A 100 -1.39 -6.11 -8.47
C THR A 100 0.06 -6.56 -8.40
N ILE A 101 0.46 -7.55 -9.20
CA ILE A 101 1.84 -8.04 -9.25
C ILE A 101 2.77 -6.94 -9.79
N ASN A 102 2.39 -6.26 -10.87
CA ASN A 102 3.15 -5.12 -11.38
C ASN A 102 3.30 -4.03 -10.31
N GLY A 103 2.23 -3.74 -9.58
CA GLY A 103 2.24 -2.80 -8.45
C GLY A 103 3.21 -3.20 -7.34
N VAL A 104 3.26 -4.48 -6.99
CA VAL A 104 4.23 -5.03 -6.01
C VAL A 104 5.67 -4.83 -6.50
N LEU A 105 5.92 -5.09 -7.78
CA LEU A 105 7.25 -4.90 -8.35
C LEU A 105 7.63 -3.41 -8.44
N SER A 106 6.67 -2.51 -8.63
CA SER A 106 6.95 -1.08 -8.59
C SER A 106 6.91 -0.47 -7.18
N ALA A 107 6.53 -1.22 -6.15
CA ALA A 107 6.25 -0.65 -4.85
C ALA A 107 7.47 -0.01 -4.18
N ASN A 108 7.23 1.03 -3.39
CA ASN A 108 8.24 1.76 -2.63
C ASN A 108 8.62 1.10 -1.30
N SER A 109 7.91 0.04 -0.89
CA SER A 109 8.00 -0.55 0.44
C SER A 109 7.80 -2.07 0.40
N SER A 110 8.75 -2.82 0.95
CA SER A 110 8.62 -4.27 1.12
C SER A 110 7.56 -4.64 2.16
N GLU A 111 7.37 -3.82 3.20
CA GLU A 111 6.28 -3.98 4.17
C GLU A 111 4.91 -3.81 3.49
N SER A 112 4.79 -2.83 2.59
CA SER A 112 3.59 -2.67 1.78
C SER A 112 3.33 -3.87 0.87
N CYS A 113 4.38 -4.48 0.31
CA CYS A 113 4.25 -5.71 -0.47
C CYS A 113 3.66 -6.86 0.36
N LEU A 114 4.08 -7.00 1.62
CA LEU A 114 3.53 -7.98 2.57
C LEU A 114 2.04 -7.72 2.85
N ILE A 115 1.66 -6.46 3.04
CA ILE A 115 0.25 -6.05 3.21
C ILE A 115 -0.57 -6.41 1.97
N ILE A 116 -0.09 -6.06 0.77
CA ILE A 116 -0.74 -6.40 -0.51
C ILE A 116 -0.92 -7.92 -0.63
N GLY A 117 0.10 -8.71 -0.31
CA GLY A 117 0.01 -10.18 -0.32
C GLY A 117 -1.09 -10.70 0.62
N THR A 118 -1.21 -10.10 1.81
CA THR A 118 -2.22 -10.46 2.80
C THR A 118 -3.63 -10.11 2.34
N ILE A 119 -3.82 -8.93 1.73
CA ILE A 119 -5.09 -8.51 1.11
C ILE A 119 -5.48 -9.51 0.03
N LEU A 120 -4.55 -9.86 -0.86
CA LEU A 120 -4.83 -10.78 -1.96
C LEU A 120 -5.23 -12.17 -1.44
N ASN A 121 -4.48 -12.71 -0.48
CA ASN A 121 -4.80 -13.99 0.15
C ASN A 121 -6.20 -14.00 0.76
N SER A 122 -6.58 -12.93 1.47
CA SER A 122 -7.92 -12.81 2.05
C SER A 122 -9.04 -12.77 1.00
N THR A 123 -8.78 -12.16 -0.15
CA THR A 123 -9.72 -12.08 -1.28
C THR A 123 -9.90 -13.46 -1.93
N LEU A 124 -8.81 -14.20 -2.16
CA LEU A 124 -8.88 -15.55 -2.70
C LEU A 124 -9.61 -16.53 -1.77
N LYS A 125 -9.53 -16.35 -0.45
CA LYS A 125 -10.26 -17.20 0.51
C LYS A 125 -11.77 -17.01 0.43
N GLN A 126 -12.22 -15.81 0.10
CA GLN A 126 -13.64 -15.48 -0.01
C GLN A 126 -14.23 -15.91 -1.37
N ASP A 127 -13.37 -16.25 -2.36
CA ASP A 127 -13.74 -16.49 -3.78
C ASP A 127 -14.65 -15.38 -4.36
N SER A 128 -14.58 -14.19 -3.78
CA SER A 128 -15.37 -13.02 -4.12
C SER A 128 -14.60 -12.11 -5.07
N ASP A 129 -15.32 -11.28 -5.81
CA ASP A 129 -14.66 -10.17 -6.50
C ASP A 129 -13.98 -9.25 -5.48
N ILE A 130 -12.90 -8.60 -5.93
CA ILE A 130 -12.20 -7.65 -5.07
C ILE A 130 -13.08 -6.42 -4.84
N SER A 131 -13.22 -6.01 -3.57
CA SER A 131 -13.98 -4.83 -3.22
C SER A 131 -13.24 -3.54 -3.61
N HIS A 132 -13.98 -2.45 -3.76
CA HIS A 132 -13.40 -1.17 -4.12
C HIS A 132 -12.42 -0.66 -3.05
N GLU A 133 -12.74 -0.87 -1.78
CA GLU A 133 -11.88 -0.52 -0.65
C GLU A 133 -10.54 -1.23 -0.72
N LYS A 134 -10.53 -2.54 -1.03
CA LYS A 134 -9.29 -3.30 -1.20
C LYS A 134 -8.47 -2.79 -2.40
N LEU A 135 -9.11 -2.37 -3.49
CA LEU A 135 -8.43 -1.75 -4.63
C LEU A 135 -7.76 -0.43 -4.24
N VAL A 136 -8.48 0.42 -3.49
CA VAL A 136 -7.94 1.68 -2.95
C VAL A 136 -6.74 1.42 -2.04
N CYS A 137 -6.83 0.44 -1.12
CA CYS A 137 -5.72 0.05 -0.26
C CYS A 137 -4.50 -0.42 -1.08
N ILE A 138 -4.70 -1.32 -2.06
CA ILE A 138 -3.60 -1.83 -2.90
C ILE A 138 -2.94 -0.67 -3.65
N ASN A 139 -3.72 0.23 -4.24
CA ASN A 139 -3.19 1.39 -4.94
C ASN A 139 -2.33 2.27 -4.01
N ALA A 140 -2.84 2.61 -2.82
CA ALA A 140 -2.09 3.37 -1.83
C ALA A 140 -0.77 2.68 -1.46
N LEU A 141 -0.82 1.39 -1.13
CA LEU A 141 0.32 0.58 -0.69
C LEU A 141 1.45 0.50 -1.72
N THR A 142 1.17 0.59 -3.03
CA THR A 142 2.25 0.66 -4.02
C THR A 142 3.10 1.92 -3.88
N SER A 143 2.50 3.02 -3.39
CA SER A 143 3.14 4.33 -3.31
C SER A 143 3.70 4.66 -1.93
N LEU A 144 3.20 4.03 -0.86
CA LEU A 144 3.66 4.26 0.52
C LEU A 144 5.10 3.74 0.74
N PHE A 145 5.90 4.51 1.48
CA PHE A 145 7.22 4.12 1.96
C PHE A 145 7.10 3.36 3.29
N ASN A 146 8.17 2.67 3.71
CA ASN A 146 8.18 2.05 5.05
C ASN A 146 7.93 3.08 6.17
N HIS A 147 8.40 4.33 6.02
CA HIS A 147 8.10 5.40 6.97
C HIS A 147 6.61 5.69 7.08
N ASP A 148 5.89 5.68 5.94
CA ASP A 148 4.45 5.88 5.94
C ASP A 148 3.71 4.76 6.67
N ILE A 149 4.11 3.50 6.46
CA ILE A 149 3.50 2.36 7.15
C ILE A 149 3.70 2.45 8.67
N ASN A 150 4.92 2.79 9.12
CA ASN A 150 5.21 2.97 10.53
C ASN A 150 4.47 4.17 11.14
N ASN A 151 4.29 5.26 10.39
CA ASN A 151 3.53 6.41 10.82
C ASN A 151 2.04 6.08 10.96
N LEU A 152 1.46 5.37 9.99
CA LEU A 152 0.07 4.91 10.04
C LEU A 152 -0.17 3.95 11.21
N GLU A 153 0.77 3.06 11.49
CA GLU A 153 0.73 2.21 12.67
C GLU A 153 0.65 3.07 13.94
N LYS A 154 1.61 3.98 14.14
CA LYS A 154 1.65 4.87 15.33
C LYS A 154 0.35 5.64 15.53
N ILE A 155 -0.15 6.27 14.46
CA ILE A 155 -1.39 7.05 14.49
C ILE A 155 -2.56 6.15 14.88
N SER A 156 -2.72 5.00 14.21
CA SER A 156 -3.81 4.08 14.49
C SER A 156 -3.76 3.54 15.92
N ASP A 157 -2.57 3.19 16.39
CA ASP A 157 -2.35 2.68 17.74
C ASP A 157 -2.69 3.73 18.80
N TYR A 158 -2.28 4.98 18.59
CA TYR A 158 -2.58 6.06 19.50
C TYR A 158 -4.08 6.37 19.50
N VAL A 159 -4.65 6.69 18.33
CA VAL A 159 -6.04 7.12 18.16
C VAL A 159 -7.02 6.07 18.69
N PHE A 160 -6.79 4.79 18.38
CA PHE A 160 -7.67 3.72 18.86
C PHE A 160 -7.48 3.40 20.35
N LYS A 161 -6.31 3.68 20.95
CA LYS A 161 -6.09 3.57 22.40
C LYS A 161 -6.70 4.75 23.16
N SER A 162 -6.56 5.97 22.66
CA SER A 162 -7.00 7.19 23.34
C SER A 162 -8.50 7.44 23.19
N ARG A 163 -9.07 7.18 22.02
CA ARG A 163 -10.46 7.52 21.67
C ARG A 163 -11.36 6.30 21.45
N GLY A 164 -10.80 5.10 21.51
CA GLY A 164 -11.50 3.82 21.36
C GLY A 164 -11.44 3.25 19.94
N SER A 165 -11.79 1.96 19.80
CA SER A 165 -11.71 1.22 18.53
C SER A 165 -12.55 1.80 17.40
N ASP A 166 -13.57 2.58 17.73
CA ASP A 166 -14.55 3.10 16.78
C ASP A 166 -14.23 4.55 16.36
N ALA A 167 -13.04 5.05 16.69
CA ALA A 167 -12.61 6.38 16.30
C ALA A 167 -12.63 6.53 14.76
N LYS A 168 -13.29 7.58 14.28
CA LYS A 168 -13.47 7.86 12.84
C LYS A 168 -12.65 9.03 12.32
N SER A 169 -11.95 9.73 13.21
CA SER A 169 -11.25 10.96 12.90
C SER A 169 -9.91 11.00 13.61
N ILE A 170 -8.95 11.70 13.03
CA ILE A 170 -7.62 12.01 13.57
C ILE A 170 -7.55 13.53 13.65
N ILE A 171 -7.42 14.08 14.86
CA ILE A 171 -7.31 15.53 15.09
C ILE A 171 -5.84 15.93 15.28
N HIS A 172 -5.52 17.22 15.18
CA HIS A 172 -4.14 17.70 15.37
C HIS A 172 -3.52 17.25 16.69
N GLU A 173 -4.27 17.28 17.79
CA GLU A 173 -3.79 16.82 19.10
C GLU A 173 -3.36 15.34 19.08
N ASP A 174 -4.06 14.48 18.33
CA ASP A 174 -3.68 13.08 18.16
C ASP A 174 -2.30 12.99 17.48
N VAL A 175 -2.06 13.78 16.43
CA VAL A 175 -0.81 13.77 15.66
C VAL A 175 0.37 14.25 16.50
N TRP A 176 0.21 15.37 17.21
CA TRP A 176 1.26 15.92 18.07
C TRP A 176 1.57 14.98 19.25
N SER A 177 0.54 14.39 19.85
CA SER A 177 0.69 13.46 20.96
C SER A 177 1.34 12.13 20.58
N CYS A 178 1.19 11.68 19.32
CA CYS A 178 1.90 10.50 18.81
C CYS A 178 3.43 10.64 18.81
N CYS A 179 3.95 11.87 18.91
CA CYS A 179 5.36 12.18 18.80
C CYS A 179 5.89 12.97 20.01
N ASP A 180 5.25 12.87 21.18
CA ASP A 180 5.66 13.61 22.39
C ASP A 180 5.82 15.14 22.16
N ASN A 181 4.99 15.69 21.27
CA ASN A 181 5.05 17.08 20.79
C ASN A 181 6.36 17.47 20.07
N ASP A 182 7.08 16.50 19.50
CA ASP A 182 8.23 16.75 18.61
C ASP A 182 7.78 17.22 17.22
N GLU A 183 8.31 18.36 16.78
CA GLU A 183 7.95 19.02 15.52
C GLU A 183 8.33 18.18 14.28
N ALA A 184 9.49 17.53 14.30
CA ALA A 184 9.94 16.71 13.17
C ALA A 184 9.10 15.44 13.03
N GLY A 185 8.77 14.80 14.16
CA GLY A 185 7.85 13.68 14.24
C GLY A 185 6.46 14.04 13.73
N ALA A 186 5.87 15.12 14.25
CA ALA A 186 4.56 15.60 13.81
C ALA A 186 4.56 15.91 12.30
N SER A 187 5.58 16.59 11.78
CA SER A 187 5.72 16.89 10.35
C SER A 187 5.75 15.62 9.50
N SER A 188 6.46 14.59 9.94
CA SER A 188 6.50 13.28 9.27
C SER A 188 5.13 12.61 9.23
N LEU A 189 4.38 12.66 10.34
CA LEU A 189 3.02 12.12 10.41
C LEU A 189 2.05 12.86 9.48
N TYR A 190 2.10 14.21 9.44
CA TYR A 190 1.27 15.00 8.52
C TYR A 190 1.57 14.68 7.06
N LEU A 191 2.84 14.54 6.67
CA LEU A 191 3.18 14.14 5.29
C LEU A 191 2.58 12.79 4.91
N THR A 192 2.59 11.82 5.83
CA THR A 192 1.93 10.53 5.62
C THR A 192 0.41 10.68 5.50
N LEU A 193 -0.23 11.49 6.35
CA LEU A 193 -1.67 11.74 6.29
C LEU A 193 -2.08 12.43 4.99
N ASP A 194 -1.30 13.39 4.51
CA ASP A 194 -1.57 14.12 3.27
C ASP A 194 -1.42 13.23 2.02
N LYS A 195 -0.45 12.32 2.07
CA LYS A 195 -0.33 11.25 1.09
C LYS A 195 -1.55 10.33 1.15
N CYS A 196 -2.03 9.99 2.34
CA CYS A 196 -3.24 9.20 2.52
C CYS A 196 -4.52 9.90 2.02
N VAL A 197 -4.60 11.23 2.10
CA VAL A 197 -5.66 12.02 1.44
C VAL A 197 -5.63 11.80 -0.07
N SER A 198 -4.44 11.89 -0.67
CA SER A 198 -4.25 11.70 -2.12
C SER A 198 -4.67 10.30 -2.62
N PHE A 199 -4.62 9.30 -1.73
CA PHE A 199 -5.02 7.92 -2.01
C PHE A 199 -6.38 7.54 -1.42
N GLN A 200 -7.18 8.51 -0.95
CA GLN A 200 -8.54 8.27 -0.40
C GLN A 200 -8.59 7.32 0.82
N ILE A 201 -7.46 7.19 1.52
CA ILE A 201 -7.35 6.43 2.79
C ILE A 201 -7.92 7.26 3.93
N VAL A 202 -7.70 8.57 3.91
CA VAL A 202 -8.35 9.54 4.79
C VAL A 202 -8.92 10.68 3.95
N SER A 203 -9.86 11.45 4.48
CA SER A 203 -10.35 12.69 3.89
C SER A 203 -10.00 13.85 4.81
N ARG A 204 -9.49 14.96 4.25
CA ARG A 204 -9.30 16.19 5.04
C ARG A 204 -10.62 16.94 5.10
N GLU A 205 -11.08 17.22 6.32
CA GLU A 205 -12.26 18.01 6.60
C GLU A 205 -11.89 19.24 7.41
N TYR A 206 -12.75 20.24 7.38
CA TYR A 206 -12.55 21.55 7.98
C TYR A 206 -13.74 21.88 8.87
N GLU A 207 -13.50 22.11 10.15
CA GLU A 207 -14.52 22.68 11.03
C GLU A 207 -14.31 24.20 11.10
N THR A 208 -15.40 24.95 10.85
CA THR A 208 -15.38 26.40 11.05
C THR A 208 -15.87 26.69 12.46
N ARG A 209 -14.95 27.14 13.32
CA ARG A 209 -15.32 27.73 14.61
C ARG A 209 -15.50 29.22 14.41
N THR A 210 -16.74 29.68 14.43
CA THR A 210 -17.07 31.11 14.50
C THR A 210 -17.20 31.52 15.96
N ASP A 211 -16.13 32.02 16.56
CA ASP A 211 -16.19 32.73 17.82
C ASP A 211 -16.51 34.20 17.53
N SER A 212 -17.76 34.59 17.75
CA SER A 212 -18.20 35.98 17.60
C SER A 212 -18.13 36.69 18.95
N SER A 213 -17.06 37.45 19.19
CA SER A 213 -17.04 38.47 20.25
C SER A 213 -17.80 39.71 19.77
N ILE A 214 -18.94 40.01 20.40
CA ILE A 214 -19.69 41.23 20.11
C ILE A 214 -19.11 42.35 20.98
N ASP A 215 -18.28 43.22 20.39
CA ASP A 215 -17.99 44.52 20.98
C ASP A 215 -19.17 45.46 20.69
N VAL A 216 -19.83 45.93 21.75
CA VAL A 216 -21.09 46.71 21.68
C VAL A 216 -20.82 48.20 21.39
N GLU A 217 -19.57 48.61 21.17
CA GLU A 217 -19.20 49.98 20.84
C GLU A 217 -18.51 50.07 19.47
N PHE A 218 -19.32 50.22 18.41
CA PHE A 218 -18.96 50.70 17.07
C PHE A 218 -17.78 50.03 16.32
N GLU A 219 -18.12 49.52 15.12
CA GLU A 219 -17.25 49.16 13.98
C GLU A 219 -16.74 47.70 13.90
N SER A 220 -17.15 47.04 12.81
CA SER A 220 -16.71 45.73 12.29
C SER A 220 -16.73 44.52 13.24
N VAL A 221 -17.52 43.50 12.88
CA VAL A 221 -17.33 42.15 13.42
C VAL A 221 -16.09 41.57 12.76
N ASP A 222 -14.94 41.61 13.44
CA ASP A 222 -13.80 40.77 13.09
C ASP A 222 -14.12 39.34 13.52
N VAL A 223 -14.55 38.53 12.55
CA VAL A 223 -14.75 37.09 12.74
C VAL A 223 -13.38 36.43 12.54
N ASP A 224 -12.64 36.21 13.63
CA ASP A 224 -11.48 35.32 13.61
C ASP A 224 -11.98 33.89 13.37
N THR A 225 -12.01 33.49 12.10
CA THR A 225 -12.39 32.13 11.70
C THR A 225 -11.16 31.25 11.87
N ALA A 226 -11.00 30.64 13.04
CA ALA A 226 -10.06 29.54 13.21
C ALA A 226 -10.63 28.32 12.47
N LEU A 227 -9.96 27.95 11.38
CA LEU A 227 -10.21 26.70 10.66
C LEU A 227 -9.42 25.60 11.34
N ASP A 228 -10.10 24.78 12.14
CA ASP A 228 -9.52 23.54 12.66
C ASP A 228 -9.71 22.46 11.58
N ASP A 229 -8.61 22.02 10.94
CA ASP A 229 -8.67 20.88 10.03
C ASP A 229 -8.43 19.55 10.75
N TYR A 230 -9.04 18.49 10.23
CA TYR A 230 -8.90 17.14 10.78
C TYR A 230 -9.03 16.12 9.66
N TYR A 231 -8.63 14.88 9.94
CA TYR A 231 -8.68 13.81 8.97
C TYR A 231 -9.77 12.81 9.35
N VAL A 232 -10.69 12.52 8.44
CA VAL A 232 -11.69 11.46 8.59
C VAL A 232 -11.19 10.18 7.95
N ILE A 233 -11.23 9.09 8.71
CA ILE A 233 -10.84 7.75 8.26
C ILE A 233 -11.93 7.21 7.33
N THR A 234 -11.57 6.90 6.08
CA THR A 234 -12.53 6.30 5.12
C THR A 234 -12.72 4.81 5.39
N SER A 235 -13.68 4.16 4.73
CA SER A 235 -13.83 2.69 4.82
C SER A 235 -12.58 1.95 4.35
N ALA A 236 -11.91 2.45 3.29
CA ALA A 236 -10.63 1.94 2.85
C ALA A 236 -9.51 2.21 3.87
N GLY A 237 -9.54 3.35 4.55
CA GLY A 237 -8.63 3.67 5.66
C GLY A 237 -8.74 2.70 6.82
N SER A 238 -9.96 2.48 7.33
CA SER A 238 -10.21 1.50 8.39
C SER A 238 -9.72 0.11 8.00
N LEU A 239 -10.04 -0.32 6.76
CA LEU A 239 -9.60 -1.61 6.25
C LEU A 239 -8.06 -1.70 6.19
N LEU A 240 -7.38 -0.65 5.73
CA LEU A 240 -5.92 -0.61 5.68
C LEU A 240 -5.31 -0.71 7.08
N PHE A 241 -5.82 0.05 8.05
CA PHE A 241 -5.35 -0.01 9.44
C PHE A 241 -5.50 -1.40 10.04
N ASP A 242 -6.61 -2.10 9.76
CA ASP A 242 -6.81 -3.47 10.21
C ASP A 242 -5.75 -4.43 9.66
N TYR A 243 -5.39 -4.30 8.37
CA TYR A 243 -4.32 -5.12 7.78
C TYR A 243 -2.94 -4.80 8.35
N ILE A 244 -2.62 -3.52 8.59
CA ILE A 244 -1.36 -3.09 9.22
C ILE A 244 -1.24 -3.72 10.61
N LYS A 245 -2.28 -3.58 11.44
CA LYS A 245 -2.33 -4.15 12.79
C LYS A 245 -2.21 -5.67 12.80
N ARG A 246 -2.89 -6.34 11.87
CA ARG A 246 -2.83 -7.80 11.71
C ARG A 246 -1.40 -8.27 11.45
N ILE A 247 -0.68 -7.65 10.52
CA ILE A 247 0.66 -8.11 10.14
C ILE A 247 1.66 -8.04 11.28
N LYS A 248 1.57 -7.00 12.11
CA LYS A 248 2.41 -6.86 13.31
C LYS A 248 2.14 -7.93 14.37
N SER A 249 0.97 -8.54 14.37
CA SER A 249 0.65 -9.64 15.30
C SER A 249 1.20 -11.00 14.84
N TYR A 250 1.57 -11.16 13.56
CA TYR A 250 1.88 -12.46 12.96
C TYR A 250 3.27 -12.57 12.31
N TYR A 251 3.87 -11.47 11.86
CA TYR A 251 5.03 -11.54 10.96
C TYR A 251 6.24 -10.66 11.36
N LEU A 252 6.06 -9.78 12.35
CA LEU A 252 7.04 -8.83 12.89
C LEU A 252 7.08 -8.96 14.41
#